data_AF-A0A2V6JAE5-F1
#
_entry.id   AF-A0A2V6JAE5-F1
#
_cell.length_a   1.000
_cell.length_b   1.000
_cell.length_c   1.000
_cell.angle_alpha   90.00
_cell.angle_beta   90.00
_cell.angle_gamma   90.00
#
_symmetry.space_group_name_H-M   'P 1'
#
loop_
_entity.id
_entity.type
_entity.pdbx_description
1 polymer ?
#
loop_
_entity_poly.entity_id
_entity_poly.type
_entity_poly.pdbx_seq_one_letter_code
_entity_poly.pdbx_strand_id
1 'polypeptide(L)' 'YRGAELFVRDDGDQVEFITLLRFDSMDAVTEFAGAEASKPVIFPKAEALIARMEQARHYRLAISLVLMLMPIID' A
#
# COMPACT_ATOMS: atom_id res chain seq x y z
N TYR A 1 -11.82 -3.93 7.14
CA TYR A 1 -11.26 -3.46 5.86
C TYR A 1 -11.91 -2.14 5.51
N ARG A 2 -11.13 -1.14 5.09
CA ARG A 2 -11.61 0.24 4.86
C ARG A 2 -11.34 0.75 3.45
N GLY A 3 -10.58 0.01 2.65
CA GLY A 3 -10.26 0.39 1.28
C GLY A 3 -8.84 -0.01 0.89
N ALA A 4 -8.59 0.08 -0.40
CA ALA A 4 -7.32 -0.20 -1.03
C ALA A 4 -7.05 0.86 -2.10
N GLU A 5 -5.79 1.29 -2.18
CA GLU A 5 -5.29 2.18 -3.21
C GLU A 5 -4.06 1.51 -3.84
N LEU A 6 -3.95 1.58 -5.16
CA LEU A 6 -2.78 1.13 -5.92
C LEU A 6 -2.13 2.36 -6.55
N PHE A 7 -0.89 2.61 -6.17
CA PHE A 7 -0.06 3.64 -6.76
C PHE A 7 0.86 2.99 -7.78
N VAL A 8 1.06 3.68 -8.89
CA VAL A 8 1.95 3.28 -9.97
C VAL A 8 2.92 4.43 -10.21
N ARG A 9 4.21 4.12 -10.28
CA ARG A 9 5.24 5.10 -10.64
C ARG A 9 6.16 4.49 -11.69
N ASP A 10 6.34 5.19 -12.80
CA ASP A 10 7.39 4.88 -13.77
C ASP A 10 8.76 5.29 -13.18
N ASP A 11 9.73 4.38 -13.19
CA ASP A 11 11.06 4.57 -12.63
C ASP A 11 12.12 4.03 -13.60
N GLY A 12 12.49 4.86 -14.58
CA GLY A 12 13.41 4.47 -15.64
C GLY A 12 12.82 3.37 -16.52
N ASP A 13 13.46 2.19 -16.50
CA ASP A 13 13.04 0.99 -17.24
C ASP A 13 12.13 0.06 -16.42
N GLN A 14 11.79 0.45 -15.19
CA GLN A 14 10.97 -0.31 -14.26
C GLN A 14 9.67 0.42 -13.93
N VAL A 15 8.68 -0.35 -13.48
CA VAL A 15 7.42 0.18 -12.95
C VAL A 15 7.30 -0.26 -11.50
N GLU A 16 7.18 0.72 -10.61
CA GLU A 16 6.94 0.49 -9.18
C GLU A 16 5.43 0.47 -8.91
N PHE A 17 5.00 -0.53 -8.14
CA PHE A 17 3.65 -0.63 -7.62
C PHE A 17 3.68 -0.53 -6.09
N ILE A 18 2.86 0.34 -5.52
CA ILE A 18 2.67 0.43 -4.07
C ILE A 18 1.20 0.23 -3.76
N THR A 19 0.90 -0.69 -2.83
CA THR A 19 -0.45 -0.86 -2.29
C THR A 19 -0.56 -0.19 -0.92
N LEU A 20 -1.58 0.66 -0.76
CA LEU A 20 -1.99 1.15 0.56
C LEU A 20 -3.32 0.49 0.91
N LEU A 21 -3.29 -0.38 1.91
CA LEU A 21 -4.49 -1.04 2.44
C LEU A 21 -4.83 -0.45 3.81
N ARG A 22 -6.10 -0.17 4.03
CA ARG A 22 -6.58 0.38 5.31
C ARG A 22 -7.45 -0.66 6.04
N PHE A 23 -7.14 -0.88 7.30
CA PHE A 23 -7.84 -1.82 8.18
C PHE A 23 -8.21 -1.15 9.50
N ASP A 24 -9.17 -1.75 10.21
CA ASP A 24 -9.64 -1.29 11.52
C ASP A 24 -8.67 -1.66 12.66
N SER A 25 -7.91 -2.74 12.50
CA SER A 25 -7.00 -3.27 13.51
C SER A 25 -5.90 -4.13 12.88
N MET A 26 -4.85 -4.43 13.65
CA MET A 26 -3.81 -5.40 13.27
C MET A 26 -4.34 -6.84 13.21
N ASP A 27 -5.41 -7.16 13.94
CA ASP A 27 -6.05 -8.48 13.83
C ASP A 27 -6.64 -8.68 12.43
N ALA A 28 -7.31 -7.65 11.89
CA ALA A 28 -7.84 -7.68 10.52
C ALA A 28 -6.73 -7.73 9.46
N VAL A 29 -5.56 -7.14 9.74
CA VAL A 29 -4.36 -7.28 8.89
C VAL A 29 -3.87 -8.74 8.91
N THR A 30 -3.79 -9.35 10.09
CA THR A 30 -3.31 -10.73 10.26
C THR A 30 -4.27 -11.74 9.64
N GLU A 31 -5.59 -11.52 9.73
CA GLU A 31 -6.59 -12.33 9.05
C GLU A 31 -6.42 -12.28 7.52
N PHE A 32 -6.08 -11.11 6.98
CA PHE A 32 -5.85 -10.92 5.54
C PHE A 32 -4.50 -11.46 5.06
N ALA A 33 -3.41 -11.13 5.76
CA ALA A 33 -2.04 -11.41 5.34
C ALA A 33 -1.47 -12.73 5.88
N GLY A 34 -2.13 -13.33 6.87
CA GLY A 34 -1.62 -14.45 7.64
C GLY A 34 -0.64 -14.01 8.75
N ALA A 35 -0.03 -15.01 9.40
CA ALA A 35 0.82 -14.81 10.56
C ALA A 35 2.08 -13.97 10.26
N GLU A 36 2.60 -14.02 9.04
CA GLU A 36 3.75 -13.21 8.59
C GLU A 36 3.28 -11.92 7.90
N ALA A 37 2.56 -11.08 8.62
CA ALA A 37 1.93 -9.88 8.07
C ALA A 37 2.91 -8.85 7.46
N SER A 38 4.22 -8.98 7.67
CA SER A 38 5.25 -8.17 6.99
C SER A 38 5.55 -8.66 5.56
N LYS A 39 5.16 -9.87 5.18
CA LYS A 39 5.29 -10.37 3.81
C LYS A 39 4.14 -9.81 2.96
N PRO A 40 4.41 -9.13 1.83
CA PRO A 40 3.36 -8.71 0.93
C PRO A 40 2.54 -9.89 0.40
N VAL A 41 1.22 -9.72 0.38
CA VAL A 41 0.30 -10.71 -0.19
C VAL A 41 0.26 -10.51 -1.70
N ILE A 42 0.92 -11.39 -2.45
CA ILE A 42 1.03 -11.34 -3.90
C ILE A 42 0.28 -12.52 -4.52
N PHE A 43 -0.46 -12.27 -5.60
CA PHE A 43 -1.05 -13.36 -6.37
C PHE A 43 0.06 -14.24 -6.96
N PRO A 44 0.08 -15.57 -6.73
CA PRO A 44 1.25 -16.40 -7.06
C PRO A 44 1.75 -16.30 -8.51
N LYS A 45 0.85 -16.06 -9.48
CA LYS A 45 1.27 -15.89 -10.89
C LYS A 45 1.99 -14.57 -11.16
N ALA A 46 1.77 -13.55 -10.33
CA ALA A 46 2.42 -12.25 -10.44
C ALA A 46 3.82 -12.26 -9.81
N GLU A 47 4.09 -13.15 -8.83
CA GLU A 47 5.38 -13.22 -8.13
C GLU A 47 6.56 -13.42 -9.10
N ALA A 48 6.36 -14.19 -10.18
CA ALA A 48 7.36 -14.40 -11.22
C ALA A 48 7.72 -13.15 -12.04
N LEU A 49 6.89 -12.10 -12.00
CA LEU A 49 7.10 -10.82 -12.70
C LEU A 49 7.80 -9.79 -11.80
N ILE A 50 7.97 -10.07 -10.50
CA ILE A 50 8.49 -9.11 -9.54
C ILE A 50 10.01 -9.14 -9.55
N ALA A 51 10.62 -8.09 -10.08
CA ALA A 51 12.07 -7.91 -10.07
C ALA A 51 12.62 -7.65 -8.65
N ARG A 52 11.85 -6.93 -7.82
CA ARG A 52 12.21 -6.60 -6.44
C ARG A 52 10.95 -6.45 -5.58
N MET A 53 11.01 -6.97 -4.35
CA MET A 53 9.95 -6.86 -3.37
C MET A 53 10.50 -6.40 -2.02
N GLU A 54 9.85 -5.41 -1.43
CA GLU A 54 10.12 -4.94 -0.07
C GLU A 54 9.08 -5.50 0.91
N GLN A 55 9.42 -5.55 2.20
CA GLN A 55 8.45 -5.95 3.23
C GLN A 55 7.33 -4.90 3.38
N ALA A 56 6.13 -5.39 3.66
CA ALA A 56 5.00 -4.56 4.03
C ALA A 56 5.28 -3.87 5.38
N ARG A 57 4.95 -2.57 5.44
CA ARG A 57 5.08 -1.75 6.65
C ARG A 57 3.70 -1.38 7.17
N HIS A 58 3.53 -1.50 8.49
CA HIS A 58 2.26 -1.21 9.16
C HIS A 58 2.37 0.11 9.92
N TYR A 59 1.44 1.01 9.64
CA TYR A 59 1.39 2.34 10.25
C TYR A 59 0.06 2.53 10.95
N ARG A 60 0.08 3.20 12.11
CA ARG A 60 -1.13 3.72 12.74
C ARG A 60 -1.40 5.11 12.19
N LEU A 61 -2.61 5.32 11.67
CA LEU A 61 -3.07 6.65 11.28
C LEU A 61 -3.21 7.52 12.55
N ALA A 62 -2.36 8.53 12.69
CA ALA A 62 -2.45 9.48 13.80
C ALA A 62 -3.47 10.60 13.50
N ILE A 63 -3.48 11.09 12.26
CA ILE A 63 -4.37 12.13 11.77
C ILE A 63 -4.59 11.93 10.27
N SER A 64 -5.78 12.26 9.77
CA SER A 64 -6.06 12.39 8.34
C SER A 64 -6.34 13.84 8.04
N LEU A 65 -5.49 14.45 7.21
CA LEU A 65 -5.61 15.85 6.82
C LEU A 65 -6.22 15.92 5.43
N VAL A 66 -7.26 16.75 5.28
CA VAL A 66 -7.78 17.13 3.98
C VAL A 66 -7.26 18.54 3.70
N LEU A 67 -6.18 18.63 2.92
CA LEU A 67 -5.66 19.91 2.47
C LEU A 67 -6.48 20.36 1.25
N MET A 68 -7.38 21.32 1.47
CA MET A 68 -8.07 21.99 0.38
C MET A 68 -7.07 22.97 -0.25
N LEU A 69 -6.51 22.61 -1.41
CA LEU A 69 -5.75 23.54 -2.23
C LEU A 69 -6.75 24.58 -2.76
N MET A 70 -6.84 25.73 -2.11
CA MET A 70 -7.47 26.90 -2.72
C MET A 70 -6.59 27.33 -3.88
N PRO A 71 -7.16 27.60 -5.08
CA PRO A 71 -6.37 28.13 -6.18
C PRO A 71 -5.80 29.49 -5.74
N ILE A 72 -4.48 29.63 -5.86
CA ILE A 72 -3.83 30.93 -5.81
C ILE A 72 -4.33 31.66 -7.05
N ILE A 73 -5.20 32.65 -6.85
CA ILE A 73 -5.64 33.55 -7.91
C ILE A 73 -4.59 34.67 -7.92
N ASP A 74 -3.85 34.79 -9.02
CA ASP A 74 -2.92 35.89 -9.30
C ASP A 74 -3.65 37.24 -9.42
#